data_AF-A0A645H0I1-F1
#
_entry.id   AF-A0A645H0I1-F1
#
_cell.length_a   1.000
_cell.length_b   1.000
_cell.length_c   1.000
_cell.angle_alpha   90.00
_cell.angle_beta   90.00
_cell.angle_gamma   90.00
#
_symmetry.space_group_name_H-M   'P 1'
#
loop_
_entity.id
_entity.type
_entity.pdbx_description
1 polymer ?
#
loop_
_entity_poly.entity_id
_entity_poly.type
_entity_poly.pdbx_seq_one_letter_code
_entity_poly.pdbx_strand_id
1 'polypeptide(L)' 'MTLEVGDVIATGTPSGVGELHRGDTVEVEIQGIGTLRNEVV' A
#
# COMPACT_ATOMS: atom_id res chain seq x y z
N MET A 1 22.76 9.32 -5.34
CA MET A 1 21.62 9.54 -4.43
C MET A 1 22.02 9.02 -3.07
N THR A 2 21.79 9.79 -2.01
CA THR A 2 22.01 9.39 -0.60
C THR A 2 20.66 9.29 0.08
N LEU A 3 20.49 8.33 1.00
CA LEU A 3 19.28 8.15 1.80
C LEU A 3 19.47 8.77 3.18
N GLU A 4 18.38 9.27 3.74
CA GLU A 4 18.32 9.92 5.04
C GLU A 4 17.48 9.10 6.03
N VAL A 5 17.65 9.38 7.32
CA VAL A 5 16.87 8.70 8.38
C VAL A 5 15.40 9.03 8.23
N GLY A 6 14.57 7.98 8.15
CA GLY A 6 13.13 8.10 7.97
C GLY A 6 12.67 7.94 6.53
N ASP A 7 13.60 7.83 5.57
CA ASP A 7 13.25 7.53 4.19
C ASP A 7 12.56 6.16 4.07
N VAL A 8 11.49 6.13 3.28
CA VAL A 8 10.70 4.92 2.98
C VAL A 8 10.85 4.56 1.51
N ILE A 9 11.23 3.31 1.23
CA ILE A 9 11.36 2.80 -0.14
C ILE A 9 10.17 1.86 -0.44
N ALA A 10 9.35 2.24 -1.41
CA ALA A 10 8.32 1.37 -1.95
C ALA A 10 8.93 0.39 -2.96
N THR A 11 8.90 -0.91 -2.67
CA THR A 11 9.58 -1.96 -3.46
C THR A 11 8.82 -2.39 -4.72
N GLY A 12 7.70 -1.74 -5.01
CA GLY A 12 6.80 -2.08 -6.13
C GLY A 12 5.64 -2.98 -5.71
N THR A 13 4.74 -3.22 -6.67
CA THR A 13 3.54 -4.05 -6.50
C THR A 13 3.60 -5.27 -7.43
N PRO A 14 3.09 -6.44 -7.02
CA PRO A 14 2.78 -7.51 -7.96
C PRO A 14 1.73 -7.08 -8.99
N SER A 15 1.55 -7.90 -10.04
CA SER A 15 0.45 -7.74 -10.98
C SER A 15 -0.90 -8.02 -10.32
N GLY A 16 -1.98 -7.48 -10.90
CA GLY A 16 -3.35 -7.68 -10.41
C GLY A 16 -3.99 -6.45 -9.74
N VAL A 17 -3.37 -5.28 -9.84
CA VAL A 17 -4.00 -4.01 -9.42
C VAL A 17 -5.15 -3.62 -10.37
N GLY A 18 -6.16 -2.92 -9.84
CA GLY A 18 -7.35 -2.49 -10.57
C GLY A 18 -7.83 -1.09 -10.15
N GLU A 19 -8.85 -0.58 -10.84
CA GLU A 19 -9.44 0.73 -10.54
C GLU A 19 -10.15 0.74 -9.19
N LEU A 20 -10.06 1.88 -8.51
CA LEU A 20 -10.74 2.15 -7.25
C LEU A 20 -11.85 3.17 -7.45
N HIS A 21 -12.98 2.94 -6.80
CA HIS A 21 -14.15 3.80 -6.87
C HIS A 21 -14.51 4.33 -5.49
N ARG A 22 -15.23 5.46 -5.47
CA ARG A 22 -15.73 6.05 -4.22
C ARG A 22 -16.66 5.07 -3.50
N GLY A 23 -16.43 4.88 -2.21
CA GLY A 23 -17.12 3.91 -1.36
C GLY A 23 -16.38 2.58 -1.22
N ASP A 24 -15.31 2.33 -1.98
CA ASP A 24 -14.54 1.10 -1.86
C ASP A 24 -13.76 1.06 -0.54
N THR A 25 -13.52 -0.15 -0.05
CA THR A 25 -12.47 -0.41 0.96
C THR A 25 -11.34 -1.17 0.30
N VAL A 26 -10.11 -0.68 0.46
CA VAL A 26 -8.90 -1.36 0.01
C VAL A 26 -8.12 -1.89 1.21
N GLU A 27 -7.71 -3.15 1.13
CA GLU A 27 -6.87 -3.81 2.13
C GLU A 27 -5.56 -4.30 1.50
N VAL A 28 -4.46 -4.07 2.21
CA VAL A 28 -3.14 -4.62 1.89
C VAL A 28 -2.66 -5.41 3.09
N GLU A 29 -2.30 -6.67 2.88
CA GLU A 29 -1.78 -7.55 3.92
C GLU A 29 -0.35 -7.98 3.60
N ILE A 30 0.53 -7.90 4.60
CA ILE A 30 1.85 -8.53 4.55
C ILE A 30 2.00 -9.42 5.78
N GLN A 31 2.23 -10.71 5.53
CA GLN A 31 2.41 -11.70 6.59
C GLN A 31 3.53 -11.28 7.55
N GLY A 32 3.23 -11.28 8.85
CA GLY A 32 4.16 -10.90 9.90
C GLY A 32 4.32 -9.39 10.13
N ILE A 33 3.68 -8.54 9.31
CA ILE A 33 3.61 -7.09 9.51
C ILE A 33 2.20 -6.70 9.94
N GLY A 34 1.19 -7.10 9.15
CA GLY A 34 -0.23 -6.83 9.43
C GLY A 34 -1.01 -6.39 8.20
N THR A 35 -2.19 -5.83 8.46
CA THR A 35 -3.13 -5.36 7.43
C THR A 35 -3.31 -3.86 7.52
N LEU A 36 -3.17 -3.17 6.39
CA LEU A 36 -3.52 -1.77 6.21
C LEU A 36 -4.85 -1.68 5.44
N ARG A 37 -5.89 -1.14 6.08
CA ARG A 37 -7.23 -0.95 5.50
C ARG A 37 -7.52 0.54 5.35
N ASN A 38 -8.01 0.95 4.18
CA ASN A 38 -8.42 2.32 3.91
C ASN A 38 -9.75 2.37 3.14
N GLU A 39 -10.57 3.38 3.44
CA GLU A 39 -11.79 3.70 2.70
C GLU A 39 -11.51 4.76 1.63
N VAL A 40 -12.11 4.58 0.45
CA VAL A 40 -12.05 5.55 -0.65
C VAL A 40 -13.25 6.50 -0.52
N VAL A 41 -13.04 7.70 0.02
CA VAL A 41 -14.10 8.70 0.31
C VAL A 41 -14.12 9.90 -0.63
#